data_AF-A0A3D1ZE47-F1
#
_entry.id   AF-A0A3D1ZE47-F1
#
_cell.length_a   1.000
_cell.length_b   1.000
_cell.length_c   1.000
_cell.angle_alpha   90.00
_cell.angle_beta   90.00
_cell.angle_gamma   90.00
#
_symmetry.space_group_name_H-M   'P 1'
#
loop_
_entity.id
_entity.type
_entity.pdbx_description
1 polymer ?
#
loop_
_entity_poly.entity_id
_entity_poly.type
_entity_poly.pdbx_seq_one_letter_code
_entity_poly.pdbx_strand_id
1 'polypeptide(L)'
;DAWLNEYPMISIEDGLGEDDWESWGVMTERFGSRVQLVADDVYTTNPTLIRKGIQDGTSNAVLVKLNQIGTVTRTLEAIRMTQDAGWGVVISHRSGETEDSSIADLAVGTSAGQIKAGAPARGERTAKYNRLLRIEDELGGNAKYAGMSVIDKYLI
;
A
#
# COMPACT_ATOMS: atom_id res chain seq x y z
N ASP A 1 5.59 11.94 -17.88
CA ASP A 1 6.27 12.84 -16.92
C ASP A 1 5.56 14.18 -16.74
N ALA A 2 4.89 14.75 -17.76
CA ALA A 2 4.18 16.04 -17.65
C ALA A 2 3.42 16.24 -16.32
N TRP A 3 2.59 15.28 -15.92
CA TRP A 3 1.84 15.33 -14.66
C TRP A 3 2.73 15.37 -13.41
N LEU A 4 3.82 14.58 -13.38
CA LEU A 4 4.79 14.57 -12.28
C LEU A 4 5.63 15.85 -12.19
N ASN A 5 5.69 16.62 -13.28
CA ASN A 5 6.38 17.91 -13.31
C ASN A 5 5.43 19.05 -12.91
N GLU A 6 4.13 18.88 -13.16
CA GLU A 6 3.11 19.91 -12.91
C GLU A 6 2.50 19.80 -11.50
N TYR A 7 2.39 18.58 -10.96
CA TYR A 7 1.72 18.32 -9.70
C TYR A 7 2.64 17.59 -8.70
N PRO A 8 2.53 17.87 -7.39
CA PRO A 8 3.31 17.21 -6.35
C PRO A 8 2.76 15.81 -6.04
N MET A 9 2.66 14.95 -7.05
CA MET A 9 2.19 13.58 -6.89
C MET A 9 3.27 12.74 -6.22
N ILE A 10 2.90 12.06 -5.13
CA ILE A 10 3.81 11.24 -4.33
C ILE A 10 3.61 9.74 -4.55
N SER A 11 2.48 9.35 -5.13
CA SER A 11 2.11 7.96 -5.37
C SER A 11 1.20 7.83 -6.58
N ILE A 12 1.40 6.79 -7.38
CA ILE A 12 0.57 6.38 -8.51
C ILE A 12 0.24 4.91 -8.32
N GLU A 13 -1.04 4.57 -8.39
CA GLU A 13 -1.54 3.19 -8.32
C GLU A 13 -2.03 2.75 -9.69
N ASP A 14 -1.68 1.52 -10.10
CA ASP A 14 -2.11 0.88 -11.35
C ASP A 14 -2.06 1.80 -12.58
N GLY A 15 -0.87 2.39 -12.82
CA GLY A 15 -0.65 3.28 -13.97
C GLY A 15 -0.69 2.59 -15.33
N LEU A 16 -0.69 1.26 -15.35
CA LEU A 16 -0.66 0.38 -16.53
C LEU A 16 -1.59 -0.81 -16.32
N GLY A 17 -1.85 -1.57 -17.38
CA GLY A 17 -2.68 -2.78 -17.31
C GLY A 17 -2.08 -3.89 -16.45
N GLU A 18 -2.94 -4.74 -15.88
CA GLU A 18 -2.56 -5.82 -14.96
C GLU A 18 -1.63 -6.90 -15.59
N ASP A 19 -1.74 -7.10 -16.89
CA ASP A 19 -0.96 -8.09 -17.65
C ASP A 19 0.31 -7.50 -18.32
N ASP A 20 0.55 -6.18 -18.22
CA ASP A 20 1.61 -5.48 -18.96
C ASP A 20 2.93 -5.35 -18.17
N TRP A 21 3.47 -6.49 -17.74
CA TRP A 21 4.64 -6.58 -16.85
C TRP A 21 5.90 -5.90 -17.41
N GLU A 22 6.09 -5.93 -18.73
CA GLU A 22 7.24 -5.28 -19.39
C GLU A 22 7.15 -3.76 -19.24
N SER A 23 5.98 -3.18 -19.55
CA SER A 23 5.79 -1.73 -19.45
C SER A 23 5.87 -1.24 -18.00
N TRP A 24 5.45 -2.06 -17.03
CA TRP A 24 5.63 -1.75 -15.61
C TRP A 24 7.11 -1.63 -15.21
N GLY A 25 7.98 -2.51 -15.72
CA GLY A 25 9.43 -2.39 -15.54
C GLY A 25 9.96 -1.08 -16.11
N VAL A 26 9.55 -0.72 -17.33
CA VAL A 26 9.92 0.56 -17.97
C VAL A 26 9.40 1.77 -17.18
N MET A 27 8.18 1.72 -16.67
CA MET A 27 7.60 2.78 -15.83
C MET A 27 8.40 2.93 -14.54
N THR A 28 8.78 1.82 -13.93
CA THR A 28 9.55 1.77 -12.69
C THR A 28 10.97 2.30 -12.88
N GLU A 29 11.67 1.90 -13.93
CA GLU A 29 12.98 2.45 -14.28
C GLU A 29 12.91 3.98 -14.49
N ARG A 30 11.85 4.45 -15.15
CA ARG A 30 11.72 5.87 -15.49
C ARG A 30 11.28 6.76 -14.32
N PHE A 31 10.44 6.24 -13.41
CA PHE A 31 9.76 7.07 -12.40
C PHE A 31 9.94 6.62 -10.94
N GLY A 32 10.46 5.43 -10.69
CA GLY A 32 10.58 4.84 -9.35
C GLY A 32 11.42 5.65 -8.36
N SER A 33 12.34 6.48 -8.85
CA SER A 33 13.17 7.39 -8.03
C SER A 33 12.45 8.67 -7.62
N ARG A 34 11.29 8.95 -8.19
CA ARG A 34 10.57 10.22 -8.03
C ARG A 34 9.20 10.07 -7.38
N VAL A 35 8.55 8.93 -7.58
CA VAL A 35 7.18 8.67 -7.14
C VAL A 35 7.03 7.22 -6.71
N GLN A 36 6.19 6.98 -5.70
CA GLN A 36 5.79 5.63 -5.36
C GLN A 36 4.90 5.05 -6.48
N LEU A 37 5.19 3.82 -6.89
CA LEU A 37 4.45 3.04 -7.86
C LEU A 37 3.83 1.86 -7.13
N VAL A 38 2.52 1.94 -6.90
CA VAL A 38 1.75 0.94 -6.17
C VAL A 38 1.07 0.03 -7.18
N ALA A 39 1.34 -1.27 -7.08
CA ALA A 39 0.63 -2.29 -7.85
C ALA A 39 -0.45 -2.96 -6.99
N ASP A 40 -1.67 -3.00 -7.53
CA ASP A 40 -2.86 -3.60 -6.93
C ASP A 40 -3.32 -4.80 -7.76
N ASP A 41 -3.86 -4.57 -8.96
CA ASP A 41 -4.44 -5.64 -9.78
C ASP A 41 -3.37 -6.60 -10.34
N VAL A 42 -2.16 -6.12 -10.62
CA VAL A 42 -1.01 -6.97 -11.04
C VAL A 42 -0.68 -8.05 -10.01
N TYR A 43 -0.84 -7.73 -8.72
CA TYR A 43 -0.38 -8.60 -7.64
C TYR A 43 -1.51 -9.31 -6.90
N THR A 44 -2.71 -8.74 -6.85
CA THR A 44 -3.87 -9.28 -6.13
C THR A 44 -3.54 -9.78 -4.70
N THR A 45 -2.64 -9.10 -4.00
CA THR A 45 -2.14 -9.53 -2.67
C THR A 45 -1.57 -10.96 -2.66
N ASN A 46 -1.17 -11.51 -3.81
CA ASN A 46 -0.68 -12.88 -3.95
C ASN A 46 0.84 -12.93 -3.81
N PRO A 47 1.39 -13.61 -2.78
CA PRO A 47 2.84 -13.73 -2.57
C PRO A 47 3.63 -14.23 -3.78
N THR A 48 3.04 -15.07 -4.64
CA THR A 48 3.71 -15.58 -5.84
C THR A 48 3.90 -14.48 -6.89
N LEU A 49 2.87 -13.65 -7.10
CA LEU A 49 2.91 -12.54 -8.06
C LEU A 49 3.79 -11.41 -7.53
N ILE A 50 3.69 -11.09 -6.25
CA ILE A 50 4.56 -10.10 -5.58
C ILE A 50 6.03 -10.51 -5.73
N ARG A 51 6.36 -11.78 -5.48
CA ARG A 51 7.73 -12.29 -5.64
C ARG A 51 8.25 -12.11 -7.06
N LYS A 52 7.43 -12.40 -8.07
CA LYS A 52 7.78 -12.16 -9.47
C LYS A 52 8.02 -10.66 -9.72
N GLY A 53 7.14 -9.80 -9.21
CA GLY A 53 7.28 -8.34 -9.35
C GLY A 53 8.58 -7.81 -8.75
N ILE A 54 8.96 -8.31 -7.57
CA ILE A 54 10.23 -7.97 -6.92
C ILE A 54 11.42 -8.40 -7.77
N GLN A 55 11.38 -9.61 -8.35
CA GLN A 55 12.45 -10.13 -9.20
C GLN A 55 12.59 -9.32 -10.50
N ASP A 56 11.48 -8.88 -11.06
CA ASP A 56 11.42 -8.18 -12.34
C ASP A 56 11.52 -6.65 -12.19
N GLY A 57 11.55 -6.11 -10.97
CA GLY A 57 11.59 -4.66 -10.71
C GLY A 57 10.34 -3.92 -11.22
N THR A 58 9.16 -4.55 -11.09
CA THR A 58 7.90 -4.09 -11.72
C THR A 58 7.26 -2.89 -11.01
N SER A 59 7.52 -2.67 -9.72
CA SER A 59 6.99 -1.53 -8.95
C SER A 59 7.88 -1.26 -7.72
N ASN A 60 7.46 -0.40 -6.79
CA ASN A 60 8.16 -0.22 -5.51
C ASN A 60 7.21 -0.24 -4.30
N ALA A 61 5.93 -0.55 -4.51
CA ALA A 61 4.94 -0.71 -3.45
C ALA A 61 3.79 -1.65 -3.87
N VAL A 62 3.13 -2.25 -2.88
CA VAL A 62 2.00 -3.16 -3.07
C VAL A 62 0.77 -2.65 -2.34
N LEU A 63 -0.38 -2.64 -3.03
CA LEU A 63 -1.68 -2.46 -2.39
C LEU A 63 -2.16 -3.79 -1.82
N VAL A 64 -2.40 -3.85 -0.51
CA VAL A 64 -2.76 -5.08 0.20
C VAL A 64 -4.25 -5.07 0.54
N LYS A 65 -4.99 -6.01 -0.05
CA LYS A 65 -6.42 -6.25 0.21
C LYS A 65 -6.60 -7.69 0.70
N LEU A 66 -6.97 -7.83 1.97
CA LEU A 66 -7.08 -9.13 2.65
C LEU A 66 -7.95 -10.13 1.87
N ASN A 67 -9.06 -9.66 1.31
CA ASN A 67 -10.02 -10.54 0.64
C ASN A 67 -9.58 -11.00 -0.76
N GLN A 68 -8.50 -10.45 -1.34
CA GLN A 68 -7.93 -10.98 -2.59
C GLN A 68 -7.16 -12.30 -2.34
N ILE A 69 -6.52 -12.45 -1.17
CA ILE A 69 -5.77 -13.68 -0.81
C ILE A 69 -6.50 -14.59 0.19
N GLY A 70 -7.51 -14.05 0.88
CA GLY A 70 -8.53 -14.81 1.62
C GLY A 70 -8.19 -15.19 3.06
N THR A 71 -6.94 -15.05 3.52
CA THR A 71 -6.56 -15.35 4.91
C THR A 71 -5.61 -14.32 5.50
N VAL A 72 -5.69 -14.14 6.82
CA VAL A 72 -4.78 -13.25 7.57
C VAL A 72 -3.33 -13.73 7.42
N THR A 73 -3.07 -15.03 7.56
CA THR A 73 -1.70 -15.59 7.46
C THR A 73 -1.05 -15.29 6.11
N ARG A 74 -1.78 -15.49 5.01
CA ARG A 74 -1.25 -15.19 3.66
C ARG A 74 -1.11 -13.69 3.42
N THR A 75 -1.98 -12.88 4.01
CA THR A 75 -1.84 -11.41 3.99
C THR A 75 -0.55 -10.99 4.70
N LEU A 76 -0.28 -11.54 5.89
CA LEU A 76 0.96 -11.26 6.64
C LEU A 76 2.20 -11.72 5.89
N GLU A 77 2.14 -12.86 5.19
CA GLU A 77 3.23 -13.32 4.30
C GLU A 77 3.50 -12.31 3.18
N ALA A 78 2.45 -11.83 2.49
CA ALA A 78 2.58 -10.83 1.44
C ALA A 78 3.18 -9.51 1.96
N ILE A 79 2.69 -9.01 3.09
CA ILE A 79 3.20 -7.80 3.75
C ILE A 79 4.68 -7.98 4.10
N ARG A 80 5.03 -9.09 4.74
CA ARG A 80 6.40 -9.34 5.19
C ARG A 80 7.37 -9.42 4.01
N MET A 81 7.00 -10.16 2.96
CA MET A 81 7.80 -10.27 1.74
C MET A 81 8.05 -8.91 1.10
N THR A 82 7.01 -8.08 1.01
CA THR A 82 7.09 -6.73 0.44
C THR A 82 8.05 -5.85 1.26
N GLN A 83 7.91 -5.87 2.59
CA GLN A 83 8.78 -5.11 3.49
C GLN A 83 10.23 -5.58 3.45
N ASP A 84 10.48 -6.90 3.42
CA ASP A 84 11.82 -7.49 3.35
C ASP A 84 12.52 -7.18 2.02
N ALA A 85 11.76 -6.98 0.95
CA ALA A 85 12.27 -6.50 -0.34
C ALA A 85 12.53 -4.98 -0.38
N GLY A 86 12.27 -4.27 0.72
CA GLY A 86 12.41 -2.82 0.77
C GLY A 86 11.35 -2.10 -0.06
N TRP A 87 10.15 -2.67 -0.20
CA TRP A 87 9.02 -2.05 -0.90
C TRP A 87 7.99 -1.50 0.08
N GLY A 88 7.18 -0.54 -0.39
CA GLY A 88 6.07 0.04 0.34
C GLY A 88 4.89 -0.92 0.47
N VAL A 89 4.20 -0.89 1.61
CA VAL A 89 2.95 -1.62 1.82
C VAL A 89 1.84 -0.61 2.09
N VAL A 90 0.77 -0.68 1.30
CA VAL A 90 -0.41 0.16 1.50
C VAL A 90 -1.59 -0.75 1.83
N ILE A 91 -2.02 -0.78 3.09
CA ILE A 91 -3.19 -1.56 3.50
C ILE A 91 -4.45 -0.90 2.93
N SER A 92 -5.30 -1.64 2.24
CA SER A 92 -6.44 -1.07 1.51
C SER A 92 -7.78 -1.68 1.89
N HIS A 93 -8.79 -0.82 1.86
CA HIS A 93 -10.19 -1.22 1.87
C HIS A 93 -10.64 -1.84 0.53
N ARG A 94 -11.94 -2.15 0.42
CA ARG A 94 -12.63 -2.42 -0.85
C ARG A 94 -13.73 -1.39 -1.13
N SER A 95 -14.19 -1.29 -2.37
CA SER A 95 -15.28 -0.38 -2.74
C SER A 95 -16.59 -0.68 -1.99
N GLY A 96 -16.93 -1.95 -1.80
CA GLY A 96 -17.93 -2.40 -0.83
C GLY A 96 -17.27 -2.68 0.51
N GLU A 97 -17.62 -1.90 1.54
CA GLU A 97 -17.07 -2.02 2.90
C GLU A 97 -18.17 -2.13 3.95
N THR A 98 -17.78 -2.61 5.13
CA THR A 98 -18.59 -2.73 6.34
C THR A 98 -18.02 -1.84 7.45
N GLU A 99 -18.65 -1.85 8.62
CA GLU A 99 -18.16 -1.18 9.82
C GLU A 99 -16.93 -1.84 10.46
N ASP A 100 -16.50 -3.01 9.98
CA ASP A 100 -15.26 -3.66 10.43
C ASP A 100 -14.08 -2.69 10.32
N SER A 101 -13.21 -2.64 11.31
CA SER A 101 -12.05 -1.73 11.29
C SER A 101 -10.71 -2.47 11.36
N SER A 102 -10.71 -3.78 11.11
CA SER A 102 -9.54 -4.65 11.28
C SER A 102 -8.34 -4.23 10.43
N ILE A 103 -8.56 -3.56 9.29
CA ILE A 103 -7.47 -3.05 8.45
C ILE A 103 -6.69 -1.89 9.10
N ALA A 104 -7.30 -1.14 10.04
CA ALA A 104 -6.60 -0.13 10.82
C ALA A 104 -5.59 -0.78 11.78
N ASP A 105 -6.04 -1.78 12.54
CA ASP A 105 -5.19 -2.58 13.41
C ASP A 105 -4.10 -3.31 12.63
N LEU A 106 -4.41 -3.86 11.45
CA LEU A 106 -3.42 -4.50 10.59
C LEU A 106 -2.35 -3.52 10.12
N ALA A 107 -2.73 -2.31 9.69
CA ALA A 107 -1.77 -1.29 9.22
C ALA A 107 -0.78 -0.89 10.32
N VAL A 108 -1.25 -0.72 11.56
CA VAL A 108 -0.39 -0.40 12.70
C VAL A 108 0.40 -1.62 13.16
N GLY A 109 -0.24 -2.76 13.33
CA GLY A 109 0.38 -3.99 13.83
C GLY A 109 1.48 -4.56 12.93
N THR A 110 1.42 -4.25 11.63
CA THR A 110 2.48 -4.62 10.67
C THR A 110 3.47 -3.48 10.38
N SER A 111 3.28 -2.31 10.99
CA SER A 111 4.08 -1.11 10.70
C SER A 111 4.14 -0.80 9.20
N ALA A 112 3.01 -0.96 8.50
CA ALA A 112 2.92 -0.70 7.05
C ALA A 112 3.19 0.78 6.71
N GLY A 113 2.82 1.69 7.62
CA GLY A 113 3.03 3.13 7.50
C GLY A 113 2.07 3.84 6.54
N GLN A 114 1.30 3.11 5.75
CA GLN A 114 0.33 3.66 4.80
C GLN A 114 -0.99 2.86 4.83
N ILE A 115 -2.11 3.58 4.66
CA ILE A 115 -3.45 2.99 4.59
C ILE A 115 -4.32 3.76 3.59
N LYS A 116 -5.06 3.02 2.75
CA LYS A 116 -6.06 3.55 1.82
C LYS A 116 -7.46 3.11 2.26
N ALA A 117 -8.10 3.94 3.09
CA ALA A 117 -9.39 3.64 3.71
C ALA A 117 -10.57 4.49 3.17
N GLY A 118 -10.35 5.34 2.16
CA GLY A 118 -11.40 6.11 1.47
C GLY A 118 -11.49 7.56 1.92
N ALA A 119 -12.55 8.25 1.51
CA ALA A 119 -12.77 9.63 1.94
C ALA A 119 -13.14 9.70 3.44
N PRO A 120 -12.97 10.85 4.11
CA PRO A 120 -13.48 11.11 5.46
C PRO A 120 -15.00 11.33 5.46
N ALA A 121 -15.73 10.45 4.78
CA ALA A 121 -17.17 10.44 4.62
C ALA A 121 -17.65 8.99 4.51
N ARG A 122 -18.92 8.77 4.86
CA ARG A 122 -19.56 7.44 4.96
C ARG A 122 -19.02 6.61 6.14
N GLY A 123 -19.93 6.03 6.91
CA GLY A 123 -19.63 5.40 8.21
C GLY A 123 -18.63 4.24 8.11
N GLU A 124 -18.71 3.47 7.03
CA GLU A 124 -17.82 2.33 6.79
C GLU A 124 -16.36 2.74 6.53
N ARG A 125 -16.10 4.00 6.14
CA ARG A 125 -14.75 4.56 5.96
C ARG A 125 -14.28 5.20 7.25
N THR A 126 -15.11 6.06 7.84
CA THR A 126 -14.78 6.79 9.06
C THR A 126 -14.58 5.86 10.26
N ALA A 127 -15.19 4.66 10.27
CA ALA A 127 -14.92 3.63 11.27
C ALA A 127 -13.43 3.28 11.38
N LYS A 128 -12.71 3.17 10.26
CA LYS A 128 -11.27 2.85 10.22
C LYS A 128 -10.43 4.02 10.76
N TYR A 129 -10.75 5.25 10.36
CA TYR A 129 -10.08 6.44 10.88
C TYR A 129 -10.30 6.62 12.38
N ASN A 130 -11.52 6.41 12.86
CA ASN A 130 -11.84 6.43 14.28
C ASN A 130 -11.08 5.33 15.04
N ARG A 131 -10.86 4.16 14.42
CA ARG A 131 -10.03 3.12 15.02
C ARG A 131 -8.56 3.54 15.10
N LEU A 132 -8.00 4.16 14.06
CA LEU A 132 -6.63 4.70 14.10
C LEU A 132 -6.44 5.73 15.20
N LEU A 133 -7.39 6.66 15.38
CA LEU A 133 -7.35 7.64 16.48
C LEU A 133 -7.35 6.97 17.86
N ARG A 134 -8.12 5.89 18.04
CA ARG A 134 -8.10 5.11 19.29
C ARG A 134 -6.79 4.38 19.48
N ILE A 135 -6.22 3.77 18.43
CA ILE A 135 -4.92 3.11 18.51
C ILE A 135 -3.82 4.13 18.88
N GLU A 136 -3.85 5.32 18.30
CA GLU A 136 -2.91 6.39 18.65
C GLU A 136 -3.04 6.82 20.12
N ASP A 137 -4.28 7.01 20.61
CA ASP A 137 -4.56 7.33 22.02
C ASP A 137 -4.09 6.19 22.97
N GLU A 138 -4.35 4.93 22.61
CA GLU A 138 -3.89 3.74 23.33
C GLU A 138 -2.35 3.65 23.41
N LEU A 139 -1.65 4.01 22.33
CA LEU A 139 -0.18 4.02 22.28
C LEU A 139 0.43 5.22 23.01
N GLY A 140 -0.30 6.33 23.11
CA GLY A 140 0.13 7.57 23.76
C GLY A 140 1.47 8.06 23.22
N GLY A 141 2.42 8.36 24.13
CA GLY A 141 3.76 8.83 23.75
C GLY A 141 4.63 7.85 22.96
N ASN A 142 4.20 6.59 22.80
CA ASN A 142 4.90 5.60 21.98
C ASN A 142 4.44 5.62 20.52
N ALA A 143 3.35 6.32 20.20
CA ALA A 143 2.85 6.42 18.83
C ALA A 143 3.87 7.14 17.93
N LYS A 144 4.06 6.61 16.72
CA LYS A 144 4.87 7.24 15.67
C LYS A 144 4.08 7.33 14.38
N TYR A 145 3.74 8.56 13.99
CA TYR A 145 3.17 8.83 12.68
C TYR A 145 4.25 8.75 11.60
N ALA A 146 3.97 8.04 10.51
CA ALA A 146 4.97 7.74 9.48
C ALA A 146 5.40 8.99 8.66
N GLY A 147 4.46 9.90 8.38
CA GLY A 147 4.72 11.11 7.60
C GLY A 147 5.29 10.83 6.20
N MET A 148 5.98 11.80 5.60
CA MET A 148 6.54 11.66 4.24
C MET A 148 7.70 10.66 4.17
N SER A 149 8.35 10.38 5.31
CA SER A 149 9.51 9.47 5.35
C SER A 149 9.20 8.06 4.85
N VAL A 150 7.93 7.63 4.93
CA VAL A 150 7.49 6.34 4.39
C VAL A 150 7.53 6.30 2.86
N ILE A 151 7.30 7.43 2.17
CA ILE A 151 7.38 7.50 0.72
C ILE A 151 8.84 7.54 0.29
N ASP A 152 9.63 8.44 0.89
CA ASP A 152 11.04 8.65 0.55
C ASP A 152 11.87 7.37 0.71
N LYS A 153 11.52 6.53 1.69
CA LYS A 153 12.18 5.25 1.97
C LYS A 153 12.13 4.27 0.80
N TYR A 154 11.10 4.34 -0.04
CA TYR A 154 10.81 3.33 -1.07
C TYR A 154 11.01 3.84 -2.50
N LEU A 155 11.53 5.06 -2.66
CA LEU A 155 12.00 5.53 -3.96
C LEU A 155 13.29 4.79 -4.32
N ILE A 156 13.38 4.31 -5.56
CA ILE A 156 14.47 3.44 -6.05
C ILE A 156 15.25 4.07 -7.21
#